data_AF-A0A2G2DZG2-F1
#
_entry.id   AF-A0A2G2DZG2-F1
#
_cell.length_a   1.000
_cell.length_b   1.000
_cell.length_c   1.000
_cell.angle_alpha   90.00
_cell.angle_beta   90.00
_cell.angle_gamma   90.00
#
_symmetry.space_group_name_H-M   'P 1'
#
loop_
_entity.id
_entity.type
_entity.pdbx_description
1 polymer ?
#
loop_
_entity_poly.entity_id
_entity_poly.type
_entity_poly.pdbx_seq_one_letter_code
_entity_poly.pdbx_strand_id
1 'polypeptide(L)'
;MCQRLYFFKNIVFAFLLAGLLLPSILLAAFNSDVSLGNINGINDQFTGDYSQMVKRRVIRVLVPYNRAFFFFDGAQLKGISYETGLQFEKFINKKEKNKTLKIQVIFIPTARHKLFEKLVNGYGDIALGNLTITEGRRKVVDFSTPFANNVSEIVVTGSSVATLTGPFDASGMEIHVRKSSSYYENLMNLNELLKTANKAPVVIVEADENLEDSDLLELVSAGIIPAVVVDNHKAKLWKNVFPKLKLHEEAIIHSGGKIGWALRKNSPELKEVIAEFAKGHKAGTLVGNVIINRYLKNTRYISNATSGIEREKFENTIDYFKTYGDIYDFDYLMLAALAYQESTLDQRLRSSAGAVGVMQILPSTAEDKNVAISNIDKIEPNIHAGTKYLKFISDRYFPPEGGLDVLNRALFTFASYNAGPRRVTKLRLEAEQMGLDPNLWFDNVEVVAAKRIGRETVQYVSNIMKYYVAYKLLSEKFHQDESKMK
;
A
#
# COMPACT_ATOMS: atom_id res chain seq x y z
N MET A 1 24.60 -36.86 59.56
CA MET A 1 24.93 -37.22 58.16
C MET A 1 23.68 -37.06 57.29
N CYS A 2 23.25 -35.81 57.08
CA CYS A 2 22.11 -35.49 56.23
C CYS A 2 22.09 -33.97 56.00
N GLN A 3 22.78 -33.51 54.95
CA GLN A 3 22.64 -32.15 54.41
C GLN A 3 23.37 -32.11 53.06
N ARG A 4 22.74 -32.72 52.04
CA ARG A 4 23.14 -32.59 50.64
C ARG A 4 21.93 -32.81 49.75
N LEU A 5 20.91 -31.98 49.89
CA LEU A 5 19.73 -32.03 49.00
C LEU A 5 18.88 -30.74 49.04
N TYR A 6 19.49 -29.55 49.04
CA TYR A 6 18.72 -28.29 48.89
C TYR A 6 19.46 -27.18 48.12
N PHE A 7 20.33 -27.53 47.16
CA PHE A 7 21.02 -26.52 46.34
C PHE A 7 20.97 -26.75 44.82
N PHE A 8 20.11 -27.66 44.34
CA PHE A 8 19.97 -27.97 42.91
C PHE A 8 18.53 -27.84 42.41
N LYS A 9 17.85 -26.73 42.74
CA LYS A 9 16.55 -26.40 42.13
C LYS A 9 16.37 -24.95 41.63
N ASN A 10 17.30 -24.04 41.90
CA ASN A 10 17.15 -22.62 41.51
C ASN A 10 18.24 -22.07 40.56
N ILE A 11 19.08 -22.92 39.96
CA ILE A 11 20.10 -22.47 38.98
C ILE A 11 19.84 -22.99 37.56
N VAL A 12 18.94 -23.95 37.37
CA VAL A 12 18.56 -24.47 36.04
C VAL A 12 17.40 -23.69 35.41
N PHE A 13 16.71 -22.82 36.16
CA PHE A 13 15.63 -21.99 35.64
C PHE A 13 16.07 -20.61 35.12
N ALA A 14 17.33 -20.23 35.32
CA ALA A 14 17.85 -18.91 34.92
C ALA A 14 18.70 -18.91 33.63
N PHE A 15 18.97 -20.08 33.03
CA PHE A 15 19.77 -20.19 31.81
C PHE A 15 19.04 -20.77 30.58
N LEU A 16 17.74 -21.03 30.69
CA LEU A 16 16.88 -21.45 29.56
C LEU A 16 16.09 -20.29 28.92
N LEU A 17 16.26 -19.06 29.42
CA LEU A 17 15.63 -17.84 28.88
C LEU A 17 16.55 -16.99 27.99
N ALA A 18 17.81 -17.40 27.77
CA ALA A 18 18.77 -16.68 26.94
C ALA A 18 18.92 -17.24 25.50
N GLY A 19 18.16 -18.29 25.15
CA GLY A 19 18.28 -19.01 23.86
C GLY A 19 17.18 -18.75 22.84
N LEU A 20 16.21 -17.88 23.15
CA LEU A 20 15.15 -17.46 22.23
C LEU A 20 15.13 -15.93 22.13
N LEU A 21 16.25 -15.36 21.68
CA LEU A 21 16.20 -14.12 20.91
C LEU A 21 15.60 -14.46 19.54
N LEU A 22 14.32 -14.81 19.53
CA LEU A 22 13.48 -14.53 18.37
C LEU A 22 13.68 -13.04 18.13
N PRO A 23 14.10 -12.58 16.93
CA PRO A 23 14.01 -11.17 16.64
C PRO A 23 12.56 -10.82 16.95
N SER A 24 12.37 -9.89 17.88
CA SER A 24 11.07 -9.34 18.21
C SER A 24 10.61 -8.65 16.93
N ILE A 25 10.02 -9.43 16.02
CA ILE A 25 9.23 -8.91 14.92
C ILE A 25 8.13 -8.20 15.67
N LEU A 26 8.23 -6.86 15.73
CA LEU A 26 7.17 -6.02 16.24
C LEU A 26 5.88 -6.47 15.55
N LEU A 27 5.05 -7.23 16.26
CA LEU A 27 3.62 -7.29 16.02
C LEU A 27 3.07 -5.91 16.44
N ALA A 28 3.40 -4.87 15.69
CA ALA A 28 2.65 -3.64 15.74
C ALA A 28 1.39 -3.89 14.90
N ALA A 29 0.33 -4.30 15.60
CA ALA A 29 -1.00 -4.37 15.06
C ALA A 29 -1.42 -2.95 14.66
N PHE A 30 -1.57 -2.78 13.35
CA PHE A 30 -1.71 -1.53 12.63
C PHE A 30 -3.05 -0.81 12.89
N ASN A 31 -3.06 0.30 13.63
CA ASN A 31 -4.30 1.01 13.95
C ASN A 31 -4.29 2.52 13.57
N SER A 32 -5.51 3.06 13.55
CA SER A 32 -5.95 4.46 13.37
C SER A 32 -6.11 5.10 11.98
N ASP A 33 -7.15 5.93 11.96
CA ASP A 33 -7.56 6.82 10.89
C ASP A 33 -6.51 7.91 10.67
N VAL A 34 -5.98 7.91 9.45
CA VAL A 34 -5.14 9.00 8.99
C VAL A 34 -6.04 10.21 8.69
N SER A 35 -6.03 11.20 9.58
CA SER A 35 -6.60 12.52 9.32
C SER A 35 -5.59 13.31 8.51
N LEU A 36 -5.55 13.05 7.21
CA LEU A 36 -4.72 13.82 6.32
C LEU A 36 -5.19 15.29 6.34
N GLY A 37 -4.29 16.20 6.74
CA GLY A 37 -4.38 17.59 6.30
C GLY A 37 -4.61 17.63 4.78
N ASN A 38 -5.32 18.65 4.30
CA ASN A 38 -5.88 18.68 2.95
C ASN A 38 -4.79 18.54 1.85
N ILE A 39 -4.47 17.31 1.40
CA ILE A 39 -3.53 17.06 0.30
C ILE A 39 -4.29 17.33 -1.01
N ASN A 40 -4.46 18.61 -1.38
CA ASN A 40 -5.16 19.03 -2.60
C ASN A 40 -6.51 18.32 -2.83
N GLY A 41 -7.32 18.15 -1.77
CA GLY A 41 -8.65 17.54 -1.86
C GLY A 41 -8.67 16.04 -2.18
N ILE A 42 -7.54 15.33 -2.11
CA ILE A 42 -7.48 13.88 -2.31
C ILE A 42 -8.29 13.14 -1.23
N ASN A 43 -8.31 13.68 0.00
CA ASN A 43 -9.02 13.08 1.14
C ASN A 43 -10.40 13.66 1.37
N ASP A 44 -10.79 14.63 0.55
CA ASP A 44 -12.12 15.20 0.62
C ASP A 44 -13.13 14.13 0.23
N GLN A 45 -14.29 14.19 0.87
CA GLN A 45 -15.39 13.33 0.51
C GLN A 45 -15.79 13.62 -0.94
N PHE A 46 -15.86 12.56 -1.74
CA PHE A 46 -16.31 12.64 -3.12
C PHE A 46 -17.11 11.40 -3.47
N THR A 47 -18.29 11.64 -4.02
CA THR A 47 -19.29 10.62 -4.30
C THR A 47 -19.67 10.54 -5.78
N GLY A 48 -18.92 11.20 -6.67
CA GLY A 48 -19.17 11.14 -8.10
C GLY A 48 -18.92 9.75 -8.69
N ASP A 49 -19.49 9.51 -9.88
CA ASP A 49 -19.24 8.30 -10.69
C ASP A 49 -18.06 8.53 -11.68
N TYR A 50 -17.77 7.55 -12.54
CA TYR A 50 -16.60 7.52 -13.40
C TYR A 50 -16.43 8.77 -14.27
N SER A 51 -17.47 9.29 -14.94
CA SER A 51 -17.36 10.52 -15.72
C SER A 51 -16.87 11.72 -14.90
N GLN A 52 -17.27 11.83 -13.63
CA GLN A 52 -16.79 12.87 -12.72
C GLN A 52 -15.37 12.57 -12.23
N MET A 53 -15.01 11.30 -12.02
CA MET A 53 -13.63 10.87 -11.72
C MET A 53 -12.67 11.20 -12.87
N VAL A 54 -13.11 11.03 -14.12
CA VAL A 54 -12.35 11.42 -15.32
C VAL A 54 -12.14 12.93 -15.34
N LYS A 55 -13.17 13.73 -15.05
CA LYS A 55 -13.07 15.20 -15.00
C LYS A 55 -12.07 15.69 -13.95
N ARG A 56 -12.09 15.12 -12.74
CA ARG A 56 -11.11 15.45 -11.67
C ARG A 56 -9.77 14.71 -11.78
N ARG A 57 -9.65 13.84 -12.80
CA ARG A 57 -8.44 13.05 -13.13
C ARG A 57 -7.85 12.25 -11.97
N VAL A 58 -8.69 11.82 -11.02
CA VAL A 58 -8.28 11.03 -9.86
C VAL A 58 -9.30 9.94 -9.59
N ILE A 59 -8.82 8.72 -9.38
CA ILE A 59 -9.55 7.58 -8.83
C ILE A 59 -8.80 7.09 -7.60
N ARG A 60 -9.47 7.08 -6.45
CA ARG A 60 -8.89 6.68 -5.17
C ARG A 60 -9.25 5.23 -4.86
N VAL A 61 -8.24 4.46 -4.52
CA VAL A 61 -8.34 3.02 -4.30
C VAL A 61 -7.96 2.72 -2.86
N LEU A 62 -8.96 2.37 -2.05
CA LEU A 62 -8.77 1.91 -0.68
C LEU A 62 -8.16 0.50 -0.71
N VAL A 63 -7.04 0.33 -0.02
CA VAL A 63 -6.29 -0.94 -0.01
C VAL A 63 -5.89 -1.32 1.42
N PRO A 64 -6.21 -2.55 1.88
CA PRO A 64 -5.65 -3.05 3.13
C PRO A 64 -4.18 -3.39 2.93
N TYR A 65 -3.36 -3.02 3.92
CA TYR A 65 -1.98 -3.48 3.96
C TYR A 65 -1.96 -4.99 4.13
N ASN A 66 -1.32 -5.69 3.20
CA ASN A 66 -1.23 -7.14 3.19
C ASN A 66 -0.02 -7.56 2.33
N ARG A 67 0.80 -8.47 2.86
CA ARG A 67 2.06 -8.90 2.24
C ARG A 67 1.91 -9.51 0.84
N ALA A 68 0.72 -9.88 0.36
CA ALA A 68 0.52 -10.36 -1.02
C ALA A 68 -0.22 -9.36 -1.93
N PHE A 69 -1.07 -8.50 -1.36
CA PHE A 69 -2.00 -7.66 -2.14
C PHE A 69 -1.57 -6.20 -2.23
N PHE A 70 -1.11 -5.61 -1.13
CA PHE A 70 -0.61 -4.24 -1.10
C PHE A 70 0.36 -4.09 0.08
N PHE A 71 1.64 -3.89 -0.21
CA PHE A 71 2.68 -3.75 0.82
C PHE A 71 3.83 -2.89 0.31
N PHE A 72 4.71 -2.54 1.25
CA PHE A 72 5.93 -1.81 0.98
C PHE A 72 7.13 -2.74 1.10
N ASP A 73 8.04 -2.64 0.15
CA ASP A 73 9.36 -3.25 0.17
C ASP A 73 10.38 -2.11 0.14
N GLY A 74 10.84 -1.70 1.32
CA GLY A 74 11.47 -0.38 1.51
C GLY A 74 10.53 0.75 1.09
N ALA A 75 11.01 1.61 0.21
CA ALA A 75 10.23 2.71 -0.37
C ALA A 75 9.29 2.26 -1.52
N GLN A 76 9.40 1.02 -2.00
CA GLN A 76 8.65 0.52 -3.16
C GLN A 76 7.28 -0.04 -2.78
N LEU A 77 6.24 0.42 -3.48
CA LEU A 77 4.90 -0.17 -3.45
C LEU A 77 4.83 -1.46 -4.30
N LYS A 78 4.28 -2.53 -3.72
CA LYS A 78 4.12 -3.84 -4.37
C LYS A 78 2.79 -4.51 -4.02
N GLY A 79 2.47 -5.58 -4.74
CA GLY A 79 1.33 -6.46 -4.47
C GLY A 79 0.30 -6.50 -5.61
N ILE A 80 -0.57 -7.50 -5.57
CA ILE A 80 -1.58 -7.76 -6.61
C ILE A 80 -2.52 -6.57 -6.81
N SER A 81 -3.02 -5.99 -5.73
CA SER A 81 -3.95 -4.84 -5.77
C SER A 81 -3.27 -3.60 -6.31
N TYR A 82 -2.02 -3.35 -5.91
CA TYR A 82 -1.21 -2.25 -6.44
C TYR A 82 -1.01 -2.38 -7.95
N GLU A 83 -0.45 -3.51 -8.39
CA GLU A 83 -0.13 -3.72 -9.80
C GLU A 83 -1.37 -3.75 -10.69
N THR A 84 -2.46 -4.35 -10.22
CA THR A 84 -3.71 -4.38 -10.99
C THR A 84 -4.32 -2.98 -11.07
N GLY A 85 -4.22 -2.17 -10.01
CA GLY A 85 -4.59 -0.75 -10.03
C GLY A 85 -3.74 0.06 -11.01
N LEU A 86 -2.43 -0.21 -11.13
CA LEU A 86 -1.58 0.42 -12.15
C LEU A 86 -1.95 0.00 -13.57
N GLN A 87 -2.33 -1.26 -13.80
CA GLN A 87 -2.85 -1.69 -15.11
C GLN A 87 -4.21 -1.04 -15.41
N PHE A 88 -5.05 -0.87 -14.40
CA PHE A 88 -6.32 -0.15 -14.54
C PHE A 88 -6.08 1.32 -14.91
N GLU A 89 -5.12 2.01 -14.27
CA GLU A 89 -4.71 3.36 -14.65
C GLU A 89 -4.29 3.44 -16.12
N LYS A 90 -3.47 2.49 -16.59
CA LYS A 90 -3.05 2.42 -18.00
C LYS A 90 -4.24 2.19 -18.93
N PHE A 91 -5.16 1.31 -18.53
CA PHE A 91 -6.35 0.97 -19.30
C PHE A 91 -7.27 2.18 -19.48
N ILE A 92 -7.65 2.86 -18.39
CA ILE A 92 -8.57 4.01 -18.45
C ILE A 92 -7.96 5.18 -19.21
N ASN A 93 -6.66 5.45 -19.04
CA ASN A 93 -5.99 6.51 -19.80
C ASN A 93 -5.93 6.22 -21.31
N LYS A 94 -5.80 4.95 -21.69
CA LYS A 94 -5.91 4.52 -23.09
C LYS A 94 -7.34 4.68 -23.60
N LYS A 95 -8.34 4.29 -22.81
CA LYS A 95 -9.77 4.37 -23.14
C LYS A 95 -10.23 5.80 -23.36
N GLU A 96 -9.89 6.71 -22.44
CA GLU A 96 -10.24 8.14 -22.54
C GLU A 96 -9.44 8.89 -23.60
N LYS A 97 -8.48 8.23 -24.27
CA LYS A 97 -7.54 8.86 -25.22
C LYS A 97 -6.79 10.04 -24.60
N ASN A 98 -6.69 10.05 -23.28
CA ASN A 98 -6.00 11.07 -22.50
C ASN A 98 -4.51 10.88 -22.69
N LYS A 99 -4.01 11.61 -23.69
CA LYS A 99 -2.60 11.64 -24.01
C LYS A 99 -1.91 12.35 -22.85
N THR A 100 -2.15 13.63 -22.65
CA THR A 100 -1.21 14.44 -21.89
C THR A 100 -1.56 14.60 -20.41
N LEU A 101 -2.83 14.83 -20.10
CA LEU A 101 -3.37 14.93 -18.75
C LEU A 101 -3.99 13.60 -18.35
N LYS A 102 -3.23 12.78 -17.63
CA LYS A 102 -3.67 11.44 -17.26
C LYS A 102 -4.55 11.44 -16.02
N ILE A 103 -5.49 10.51 -15.99
CA ILE A 103 -6.20 10.10 -14.78
C ILE A 103 -5.20 9.33 -13.90
N GLN A 104 -5.20 9.65 -12.62
CA GLN A 104 -4.32 9.04 -11.62
C GLN A 104 -5.10 8.08 -10.73
N VAL A 105 -4.55 6.88 -10.57
CA VAL A 105 -5.00 5.94 -9.54
C VAL A 105 -4.15 6.16 -8.30
N ILE A 106 -4.78 6.61 -7.21
CA ILE A 106 -4.13 6.89 -5.93
C ILE A 106 -4.51 5.80 -4.94
N PHE A 107 -3.52 5.18 -4.30
CA PHE A 107 -3.74 4.12 -3.32
C PHE A 107 -3.80 4.72 -1.91
N ILE A 108 -4.88 4.43 -1.19
CA ILE A 108 -5.11 4.91 0.17
C ILE A 108 -5.08 3.70 1.11
N PRO A 109 -3.97 3.47 1.84
CA PRO A 109 -3.91 2.43 2.86
C PRO A 109 -5.06 2.60 3.86
N THR A 110 -5.88 1.56 3.99
CA THR A 110 -7.09 1.58 4.81
C THR A 110 -7.23 0.25 5.53
N ALA A 111 -7.46 0.28 6.85
CA ALA A 111 -7.70 -0.94 7.61
C ALA A 111 -8.85 -1.75 7.00
N ARG A 112 -8.74 -3.07 6.97
CA ARG A 112 -9.67 -3.94 6.24
C ARG A 112 -11.13 -3.73 6.66
N HIS A 113 -11.37 -3.63 7.96
CA HIS A 113 -12.70 -3.41 8.53
C HIS A 113 -13.29 -2.03 8.20
N LYS A 114 -12.44 -1.05 7.82
CA LYS A 114 -12.85 0.31 7.42
C LYS A 114 -13.09 0.49 5.93
N LEU A 115 -12.74 -0.49 5.09
CA LEU A 115 -12.82 -0.35 3.63
C LEU A 115 -14.23 0.06 3.16
N PHE A 116 -15.27 -0.63 3.63
CA PHE A 116 -16.64 -0.34 3.19
C PHE A 116 -17.20 0.94 3.78
N GLU A 117 -16.92 1.21 5.06
CA GLU A 117 -17.30 2.47 5.73
C GLU A 117 -16.71 3.67 4.97
N LYS A 118 -15.41 3.67 4.70
CA LYS A 118 -14.73 4.76 3.97
C LYS A 118 -15.18 4.87 2.53
N LEU A 119 -15.51 3.77 1.87
CA LEU A 119 -16.04 3.77 0.51
C LEU A 119 -17.43 4.42 0.45
N VAL A 120 -18.32 4.06 1.38
CA VAL A 120 -19.67 4.64 1.48
C VAL A 120 -19.61 6.13 1.78
N ASN A 121 -18.72 6.53 2.69
CA ASN A 121 -18.52 7.94 3.09
C ASN A 121 -17.73 8.77 2.05
N GLY A 122 -17.37 8.20 0.89
CA GLY A 122 -16.73 8.95 -0.19
C GLY A 122 -15.27 9.27 0.04
N TYR A 123 -14.57 8.60 0.95
CA TYR A 123 -13.12 8.72 1.15
C TYR A 123 -12.30 7.88 0.15
N GLY A 124 -12.98 7.04 -0.63
CA GLY A 124 -12.41 6.31 -1.75
C GLY A 124 -13.47 6.05 -2.82
N ASP A 125 -13.01 5.62 -3.99
CA ASP A 125 -13.84 5.39 -5.16
C ASP A 125 -13.97 3.88 -5.47
N ILE A 126 -12.93 3.12 -5.15
CA ILE A 126 -12.87 1.65 -5.25
C ILE A 126 -12.23 1.11 -3.96
N ALA A 127 -12.65 -0.06 -3.49
CA ALA A 127 -11.88 -0.84 -2.51
C ALA A 127 -11.35 -2.15 -3.10
N LEU A 128 -10.04 -2.38 -2.98
CA LEU A 128 -9.31 -3.55 -3.46
C LEU A 128 -8.60 -4.24 -2.31
N GLY A 129 -8.90 -5.51 -2.07
CA GLY A 129 -8.24 -6.22 -0.98
C GLY A 129 -8.60 -7.70 -0.89
N ASN A 130 -8.77 -8.36 -2.03
CA ASN A 130 -9.26 -9.75 -2.10
C ASN A 130 -10.62 -9.89 -1.36
N LEU A 131 -11.60 -9.11 -1.82
CA LEU A 131 -12.89 -9.01 -1.17
C LEU A 131 -13.87 -10.03 -1.76
N THR A 132 -14.20 -11.05 -0.97
CA THR A 132 -15.27 -12.00 -1.30
C THR A 132 -16.61 -11.27 -1.38
N ILE A 133 -17.33 -11.53 -2.46
CA ILE A 133 -18.65 -10.95 -2.70
C ILE A 133 -19.69 -11.79 -1.96
N THR A 134 -20.30 -11.24 -0.91
CA THR A 134 -21.39 -11.89 -0.14
C THR A 134 -22.70 -11.10 -0.23
N GLU A 135 -23.83 -11.73 0.10
CA GLU A 135 -25.11 -11.02 0.19
C GLU A 135 -25.07 -9.95 1.29
N GLY A 136 -24.45 -10.24 2.44
CA GLY A 136 -24.26 -9.25 3.50
C GLY A 136 -23.54 -8.00 3.00
N ARG A 137 -22.43 -8.16 2.28
CA ARG A 137 -21.65 -7.05 1.73
C ARG A 137 -22.38 -6.29 0.63
N ARG A 138 -23.16 -6.97 -0.22
CA ARG A 138 -23.99 -6.35 -1.28
C ARG A 138 -25.05 -5.38 -0.73
N LYS A 139 -25.46 -5.53 0.54
CA LYS A 139 -26.37 -4.58 1.20
C LYS A 139 -25.72 -3.22 1.44
N VAL A 140 -24.39 -3.18 1.63
CA VAL A 140 -23.63 -1.96 1.98
C VAL A 140 -23.00 -1.33 0.75
N VAL A 141 -22.39 -2.14 -0.12
CA VAL A 141 -21.63 -1.70 -1.30
C VAL A 141 -22.03 -2.48 -2.54
N ASP A 142 -21.73 -1.96 -3.72
CA ASP A 142 -21.82 -2.73 -4.96
C ASP A 142 -20.48 -3.43 -5.25
N PHE A 143 -20.51 -4.44 -6.11
CA PHE A 143 -19.30 -5.12 -6.57
C PHE A 143 -19.19 -5.11 -8.09
N SER A 144 -17.95 -5.09 -8.57
CA SER A 144 -17.61 -5.30 -9.97
C SER A 144 -17.95 -6.72 -10.44
N THR A 145 -17.75 -6.98 -11.74
CA THR A 145 -17.61 -8.36 -12.20
C THR A 145 -16.47 -9.07 -11.44
N PRO A 146 -16.57 -10.37 -11.12
CA PRO A 146 -15.54 -11.07 -10.38
C PRO A 146 -14.19 -11.11 -11.10
N PHE A 147 -13.13 -10.80 -10.36
CA PHE A 147 -11.74 -10.96 -10.78
C PHE A 147 -11.19 -12.36 -10.51
N ALA A 148 -11.78 -13.09 -9.57
CA ALA A 148 -11.55 -14.51 -9.38
C ALA A 148 -12.87 -15.21 -9.03
N ASN A 149 -13.00 -16.47 -9.44
CA ASN A 149 -14.18 -17.31 -9.21
C ASN A 149 -13.75 -18.63 -8.58
N ASN A 150 -14.71 -19.37 -8.04
CA ASN A 150 -14.51 -20.71 -7.46
C ASN A 150 -13.45 -20.71 -6.35
N VAL A 151 -13.44 -19.65 -5.54
CA VAL A 151 -12.59 -19.55 -4.36
C VAL A 151 -13.23 -20.36 -3.24
N SER A 152 -12.43 -21.20 -2.60
CA SER A 152 -12.83 -21.98 -1.43
C SER A 152 -12.25 -21.36 -0.17
N GLU A 153 -13.05 -21.29 0.87
CA GLU A 153 -12.61 -20.95 2.22
C GLU A 153 -12.41 -22.26 2.99
N ILE A 154 -11.18 -22.51 3.46
CA ILE A 154 -10.79 -23.79 4.05
C ILE A 154 -10.30 -23.61 5.49
N VAL A 155 -10.45 -24.65 6.30
CA VAL A 155 -9.85 -24.70 7.65
C VAL A 155 -8.34 -24.92 7.54
N VAL A 156 -7.59 -24.14 8.31
CA VAL A 156 -6.14 -24.27 8.46
C VAL A 156 -5.78 -24.39 9.94
N THR A 157 -4.97 -25.38 10.28
CA THR A 157 -4.54 -25.68 11.66
C THR A 157 -3.02 -25.82 11.77
N GLY A 158 -2.52 -26.05 12.98
CA GLY A 158 -1.18 -26.61 13.17
C GLY A 158 -1.10 -28.09 12.75
N SER A 159 0.12 -28.63 12.70
CA SER A 159 0.39 -30.01 12.23
C SER A 159 -0.15 -31.12 13.13
N SER A 160 -0.49 -30.83 14.39
CA SER A 160 -0.99 -31.80 15.38
C SER A 160 -2.43 -32.25 15.16
N VAL A 161 -3.22 -31.49 14.39
CA VAL A 161 -4.64 -31.80 14.16
C VAL A 161 -4.79 -32.87 13.08
N ALA A 162 -5.63 -33.87 13.31
CA ALA A 162 -5.98 -34.90 12.32
C ALA A 162 -6.56 -34.25 11.05
N THR A 163 -6.44 -34.93 9.90
CA THR A 163 -6.96 -34.37 8.65
C THR A 163 -8.49 -34.32 8.72
N LEU A 164 -9.06 -33.15 8.44
CA LEU A 164 -10.50 -32.97 8.32
C LEU A 164 -10.90 -33.29 6.87
N THR A 165 -11.89 -34.16 6.69
CA THR A 165 -12.36 -34.65 5.39
C THR A 165 -13.68 -34.00 4.95
N GLY A 166 -14.23 -33.10 5.76
CA GLY A 166 -15.38 -32.29 5.40
C GLY A 166 -15.64 -31.12 6.34
N PRO A 167 -16.56 -30.21 5.99
CA PRO A 167 -16.89 -29.05 6.82
C PRO A 167 -17.46 -29.42 8.18
N PHE A 168 -18.14 -30.56 8.30
CA PHE A 168 -18.75 -30.99 9.57
C PHE A 168 -17.74 -31.51 10.59
N ASP A 169 -16.51 -31.81 10.17
CA ASP A 169 -15.43 -32.16 11.10
C ASP A 169 -14.93 -30.95 11.89
N ALA A 170 -15.29 -29.73 11.48
CA ALA A 170 -15.06 -28.52 12.25
C ALA A 170 -15.99 -28.39 13.47
N SER A 171 -17.00 -29.26 13.60
CA SER A 171 -17.94 -29.27 14.73
C SER A 171 -17.22 -29.22 16.08
N GLY A 172 -17.52 -28.19 16.90
CA GLY A 172 -16.91 -28.00 18.22
C GLY A 172 -15.45 -27.51 18.21
N MET A 173 -14.84 -27.30 17.05
CA MET A 173 -13.51 -26.70 16.96
C MET A 173 -13.55 -25.22 17.32
N GLU A 174 -12.50 -24.74 17.98
CA GLU A 174 -12.24 -23.31 18.15
C GLU A 174 -11.57 -22.76 16.89
N ILE A 175 -12.20 -21.78 16.24
CA ILE A 175 -11.73 -21.18 14.99
C ILE A 175 -11.71 -19.67 15.13
N HIS A 176 -10.53 -19.09 14.91
CA HIS A 176 -10.28 -17.65 15.01
C HIS A 176 -10.43 -16.99 13.64
N VAL A 177 -11.30 -15.99 13.55
CA VAL A 177 -11.50 -15.17 12.33
C VAL A 177 -11.83 -13.74 12.70
N ARG A 178 -11.48 -12.79 11.82
CA ARG A 178 -11.98 -11.41 11.96
C ARG A 178 -13.48 -11.35 11.73
N LYS A 179 -14.19 -10.56 12.54
CA LYS A 179 -15.63 -10.35 12.42
C LYS A 179 -16.02 -9.74 11.07
N SER A 180 -15.18 -8.87 10.50
CA SER A 180 -15.38 -8.19 9.22
C SER A 180 -15.15 -9.10 7.98
N SER A 181 -14.60 -10.30 8.18
CA SER A 181 -14.28 -11.23 7.09
C SER A 181 -15.54 -11.94 6.55
N SER A 182 -15.46 -12.44 5.31
CA SER A 182 -16.49 -13.38 4.81
C SER A 182 -16.45 -14.71 5.56
N TYR A 183 -15.30 -15.04 6.15
CA TYR A 183 -15.09 -16.26 6.93
C TYR A 183 -16.01 -16.30 8.15
N TYR A 184 -16.23 -15.18 8.83
CA TYR A 184 -17.18 -15.08 9.95
C TYR A 184 -18.62 -15.33 9.48
N GLU A 185 -19.06 -14.67 8.40
CA GLU A 185 -20.40 -14.88 7.80
C GLU A 185 -20.62 -16.35 7.43
N ASN A 186 -19.61 -16.98 6.82
CA ASN A 186 -19.72 -18.37 6.37
C ASN A 186 -19.62 -19.40 7.51
N LEU A 187 -18.85 -19.12 8.56
CA LEU A 187 -18.86 -19.96 9.78
C LEU A 187 -20.19 -19.87 10.52
N MET A 188 -20.83 -18.70 10.55
CA MET A 188 -22.19 -18.56 11.07
C MET A 188 -23.19 -19.41 10.27
N ASN A 189 -23.11 -19.39 8.94
CA ASN A 189 -23.94 -20.25 8.08
C ASN A 189 -23.67 -21.73 8.33
N LEU A 190 -22.41 -22.14 8.51
CA LEU A 190 -22.06 -23.52 8.87
C LEU A 190 -22.64 -23.91 10.23
N ASN A 191 -22.63 -23.01 11.22
CA ASN A 191 -23.19 -23.29 12.54
C ASN A 191 -24.71 -23.59 12.49
N GLU A 192 -25.46 -22.92 11.61
CA GLU A 192 -26.89 -23.24 11.40
C GLU A 192 -27.06 -24.64 10.78
N LEU A 193 -26.18 -25.03 9.84
CA LEU A 193 -26.18 -26.39 9.26
C LEU A 193 -25.81 -27.45 10.29
N LEU A 194 -24.78 -27.21 11.11
CA LEU A 194 -24.34 -28.10 12.19
C LEU A 194 -25.46 -28.32 13.21
N LYS A 195 -26.15 -27.24 13.61
CA LYS A 195 -27.30 -27.30 14.51
C LYS A 195 -28.42 -28.15 13.94
N THR A 196 -28.74 -27.98 12.64
CA THR A 196 -29.74 -28.81 11.94
C THR A 196 -29.32 -30.28 11.90
N ALA A 197 -28.01 -30.56 11.82
CA ALA A 197 -27.45 -31.90 11.87
C ALA A 197 -27.20 -32.44 13.29
N ASN A 198 -27.71 -31.77 14.34
CA ASN A 198 -27.51 -32.12 15.75
C ASN A 198 -26.03 -32.28 16.16
N LYS A 199 -25.16 -31.42 15.60
CA LYS A 199 -23.72 -31.33 15.91
C LYS A 199 -23.44 -30.08 16.72
N ALA A 200 -22.32 -30.09 17.46
CA ALA A 200 -21.86 -28.92 18.17
C ALA A 200 -21.48 -27.82 17.16
N PRO A 201 -21.88 -26.56 17.39
CA PRO A 201 -21.40 -25.46 16.55
C PRO A 201 -19.88 -25.32 16.68
N VAL A 202 -19.25 -24.77 15.64
CA VAL A 202 -17.89 -24.22 15.73
C VAL A 202 -17.88 -23.12 16.78
N VAL A 203 -16.87 -23.12 17.64
CA VAL A 203 -16.59 -22.04 18.60
C VAL A 203 -15.84 -20.94 17.84
N ILE A 204 -16.59 -19.95 17.35
CA ILE A 204 -16.01 -18.83 16.60
C ILE A 204 -15.42 -17.83 17.60
N VAL A 205 -14.11 -17.61 17.52
CA VAL A 205 -13.40 -16.60 18.31
C VAL A 205 -13.10 -15.39 17.42
N GLU A 206 -13.54 -14.21 17.85
CA GLU A 206 -13.29 -12.96 17.12
C GLU A 206 -11.80 -12.59 17.26
N ALA A 207 -11.07 -12.67 16.15
CA ALA A 207 -9.71 -12.17 16.08
C ALA A 207 -9.70 -10.65 15.99
N ASP A 208 -8.60 -10.04 16.44
CA ASP A 208 -8.37 -8.60 16.34
C ASP A 208 -8.46 -8.14 14.86
N GLU A 209 -9.26 -7.11 14.60
CA GLU A 209 -9.49 -6.53 13.27
C GLU A 209 -8.24 -5.83 12.68
N ASN A 210 -7.19 -5.68 13.47
CA ASN A 210 -5.88 -5.19 13.06
C ASN A 210 -4.98 -6.29 12.48
N LEU A 211 -5.32 -7.57 12.65
CA LEU A 211 -4.54 -8.70 12.15
C LEU A 211 -5.01 -9.15 10.76
N GLU A 212 -4.09 -9.32 9.82
CA GLU A 212 -4.38 -9.88 8.50
C GLU A 212 -4.35 -11.42 8.52
N ASP A 213 -4.82 -12.06 7.44
CA ASP A 213 -4.81 -13.53 7.32
C ASP A 213 -3.40 -14.12 7.52
N SER A 214 -2.37 -13.40 7.07
CA SER A 214 -0.97 -13.81 7.26
C SER A 214 -0.60 -13.92 8.73
N ASP A 215 -1.08 -12.99 9.55
CA ASP A 215 -0.70 -12.88 10.96
C ASP A 215 -1.42 -13.98 11.74
N LEU A 216 -2.70 -14.24 11.45
CA LEU A 216 -3.44 -15.34 12.04
C LEU A 216 -2.84 -16.70 11.65
N LEU A 217 -2.40 -16.87 10.40
CA LEU A 217 -1.68 -18.07 9.96
C LEU A 217 -0.32 -18.23 10.66
N GLU A 218 0.39 -17.14 10.94
CA GLU A 218 1.62 -17.18 11.73
C GLU A 218 1.35 -17.66 13.17
N LEU A 219 0.30 -17.13 13.81
CA LEU A 219 -0.12 -17.55 15.15
C LEU A 219 -0.53 -19.04 15.21
N VAL A 220 -1.22 -19.55 14.17
CA VAL A 220 -1.51 -20.99 14.03
C VAL A 220 -0.23 -21.79 13.88
N SER A 221 0.72 -21.33 13.05
CA SER A 221 2.00 -22.00 12.85
C SER A 221 2.83 -22.07 14.13
N ALA A 222 2.76 -21.03 14.96
CA ALA A 222 3.40 -20.95 16.26
C ALA A 222 2.68 -21.78 17.36
N GLY A 223 1.46 -22.25 17.09
CA GLY A 223 0.64 -22.98 18.06
C GLY A 223 -0.03 -22.09 19.12
N ILE A 224 -0.10 -20.78 18.87
CA ILE A 224 -0.73 -19.80 19.79
C ILE A 224 -2.26 -19.88 19.69
N ILE A 225 -2.79 -20.07 18.48
CA ILE A 225 -4.22 -20.29 18.23
C ILE A 225 -4.41 -21.62 17.47
N PRO A 226 -5.53 -22.33 17.69
CA PRO A 226 -5.68 -23.70 17.19
C PRO A 226 -6.00 -23.79 15.69
N ALA A 227 -6.85 -22.90 15.18
CA ALA A 227 -7.34 -22.95 13.81
C ALA A 227 -7.85 -21.59 13.30
N VAL A 228 -7.81 -21.41 11.98
CA VAL A 228 -8.37 -20.27 11.25
C VAL A 228 -9.08 -20.76 10.00
N VAL A 229 -9.91 -19.89 9.41
CA VAL A 229 -10.45 -20.08 8.05
C VAL A 229 -9.90 -18.98 7.14
N VAL A 230 -9.40 -19.37 5.97
CA VAL A 230 -8.84 -18.45 4.98
C VAL A 230 -9.14 -18.93 3.56
N ASP A 231 -9.04 -18.03 2.58
CA ASP A 231 -9.13 -18.44 1.17
C ASP A 231 -8.00 -19.43 0.80
N ASN A 232 -8.33 -20.45 0.03
CA ASN A 232 -7.43 -21.52 -0.35
C ASN A 232 -6.14 -21.04 -1.05
N HIS A 233 -6.22 -20.01 -1.90
CA HIS A 233 -5.03 -19.45 -2.57
C HIS A 233 -4.09 -18.73 -1.59
N LYS A 234 -4.62 -18.12 -0.53
CA LYS A 234 -3.80 -17.54 0.54
C LYS A 234 -3.18 -18.63 1.40
N ALA A 235 -3.95 -19.65 1.77
CA ALA A 235 -3.44 -20.79 2.53
C ALA A 235 -2.25 -21.46 1.82
N LYS A 236 -2.37 -21.68 0.50
CA LYS A 236 -1.31 -22.26 -0.34
C LYS A 236 -0.06 -21.40 -0.39
N LEU A 237 -0.22 -20.08 -0.51
CA LEU A 237 0.91 -19.15 -0.46
C LEU A 237 1.65 -19.27 0.89
N TRP A 238 0.92 -19.16 2.00
CA TRP A 238 1.51 -19.09 3.33
C TRP A 238 2.01 -20.44 3.85
N LYS A 239 1.51 -21.58 3.34
CA LYS A 239 2.09 -22.90 3.63
C LYS A 239 3.58 -23.00 3.25
N ASN A 240 3.99 -22.30 2.19
CA ASN A 240 5.39 -22.26 1.77
C ASN A 240 6.26 -21.39 2.69
N VAL A 241 5.66 -20.49 3.47
CA VAL A 241 6.34 -19.63 4.46
C VAL A 241 6.31 -20.27 5.84
N PHE A 242 5.22 -20.95 6.18
CA PHE A 242 4.96 -21.54 7.48
C PHE A 242 4.75 -23.07 7.35
N PRO A 243 5.83 -23.88 7.29
CA PRO A 243 5.74 -25.30 7.01
C PRO A 243 4.91 -26.11 8.03
N LYS A 244 4.75 -25.61 9.27
CA LYS A 244 3.94 -26.25 10.32
C LYS A 244 2.42 -26.14 10.11
N LEU A 245 1.97 -25.30 9.18
CA LEU A 245 0.54 -25.20 8.84
C LEU A 245 0.04 -26.50 8.21
N LYS A 246 -1.16 -26.93 8.54
CA LYS A 246 -1.86 -28.02 7.88
C LYS A 246 -3.11 -27.47 7.21
N LEU A 247 -3.19 -27.68 5.90
CA LEU A 247 -4.30 -27.23 5.07
C LEU A 247 -5.29 -28.38 4.94
N HIS A 248 -6.53 -28.19 5.39
CA HIS A 248 -7.58 -29.19 5.24
C HIS A 248 -8.40 -28.86 4.00
N GLU A 249 -7.88 -29.20 2.82
CA GLU A 249 -8.48 -28.80 1.53
C GLU A 249 -9.89 -29.36 1.30
N GLU A 250 -10.27 -30.43 2.00
CA GLU A 250 -11.60 -31.04 1.96
C GLU A 250 -12.57 -30.43 3.00
N ALA A 251 -12.05 -29.81 4.07
CA ALA A 251 -12.84 -29.06 5.04
C ALA A 251 -13.17 -27.66 4.54
N ILE A 252 -13.97 -27.62 3.48
CA ILE A 252 -14.39 -26.40 2.79
C ILE A 252 -15.60 -25.81 3.52
N ILE A 253 -15.39 -24.69 4.21
CA ILE A 253 -16.45 -23.95 4.92
C ILE A 253 -17.39 -23.26 3.92
N HIS A 254 -16.83 -22.75 2.83
CA HIS A 254 -17.59 -22.13 1.76
C HIS A 254 -16.91 -22.36 0.41
N SER A 255 -17.69 -22.67 -0.62
CA SER A 255 -17.23 -22.92 -1.98
C SER A 255 -17.91 -21.98 -2.98
N GLY A 256 -17.39 -21.87 -4.20
CA GLY A 256 -17.99 -21.00 -5.22
C GLY A 256 -17.80 -19.50 -4.95
N GLY A 257 -16.91 -19.14 -4.03
CA GLY A 257 -16.58 -17.76 -3.70
C GLY A 257 -16.12 -16.97 -4.93
N LYS A 258 -16.60 -15.74 -5.01
CA LYS A 258 -16.25 -14.79 -6.06
C LYS A 258 -15.54 -13.62 -5.41
N ILE A 259 -14.41 -13.20 -5.96
CA ILE A 259 -13.67 -12.03 -5.49
C ILE A 259 -13.91 -10.89 -6.47
N GLY A 260 -14.34 -9.74 -5.96
CA GLY A 260 -14.63 -8.55 -6.76
C GLY A 260 -14.02 -7.29 -6.17
N TRP A 261 -14.04 -6.22 -6.95
CA TRP A 261 -13.73 -4.88 -6.48
C TRP A 261 -15.01 -4.31 -5.86
N ALA A 262 -14.92 -3.73 -4.67
CA ALA A 262 -16.06 -3.08 -4.05
C ALA A 262 -16.15 -1.63 -4.53
N LEU A 263 -17.37 -1.19 -4.81
CA LEU A 263 -17.72 0.12 -5.32
C LEU A 263 -18.83 0.72 -4.46
N ARG A 264 -18.92 2.04 -4.44
CA ARG A 264 -20.10 2.68 -3.85
C ARG A 264 -21.34 2.25 -4.62
N LYS A 265 -22.48 2.18 -3.92
CA LYS A 265 -23.78 2.03 -4.61
C LYS A 265 -23.99 3.21 -5.55
N ASN A 266 -24.75 2.96 -6.62
CA ASN A 266 -25.09 3.95 -7.64
C ASN A 266 -23.84 4.49 -8.38
N SER A 267 -22.89 3.62 -8.71
CA SER A 267 -21.76 3.93 -9.59
C SER A 267 -21.72 3.03 -10.84
N PRO A 268 -22.80 3.04 -11.67
CA PRO A 268 -22.92 2.15 -12.83
C PRO A 268 -21.82 2.37 -13.88
N GLU A 269 -21.38 3.61 -14.12
CA GLU A 269 -20.35 3.88 -15.13
C GLU A 269 -19.01 3.28 -14.71
N LEU A 270 -18.61 3.47 -13.45
CA LEU A 270 -17.39 2.88 -12.91
C LEU A 270 -17.44 1.35 -12.95
N LYS A 271 -18.59 0.77 -12.60
CA LYS A 271 -18.81 -0.68 -12.64
C LYS A 271 -18.64 -1.23 -14.06
N GLU A 272 -19.16 -0.54 -15.07
CA GLU A 272 -19.05 -0.92 -16.48
C GLU A 272 -17.59 -0.87 -16.96
N VAL A 273 -16.87 0.22 -16.65
CA VAL A 273 -15.46 0.38 -17.05
C VAL A 273 -14.57 -0.70 -16.41
N ILE A 274 -14.83 -1.04 -15.14
CA ILE A 274 -14.12 -2.15 -14.47
C ILE A 274 -14.49 -3.49 -15.11
N ALA A 275 -15.74 -3.69 -15.52
CA ALA A 275 -16.15 -4.92 -16.21
C ALA A 275 -15.46 -5.08 -17.57
N GLU A 276 -15.27 -3.99 -18.31
CA GLU A 276 -14.49 -3.99 -19.54
C GLU A 276 -13.01 -4.31 -19.28
N PHE A 277 -12.40 -3.66 -18.28
CA PHE A 277 -11.02 -3.91 -17.87
C PHE A 277 -10.79 -5.38 -17.48
N ALA A 278 -11.73 -5.96 -16.72
CA ALA A 278 -11.65 -7.33 -16.22
C ALA A 278 -11.53 -8.36 -17.35
N LYS A 279 -12.06 -8.10 -18.55
CA LYS A 279 -11.98 -9.03 -19.70
C LYS A 279 -10.53 -9.42 -20.05
N GLY A 280 -9.57 -8.50 -19.83
CA GLY A 280 -8.15 -8.72 -20.13
C GLY A 280 -7.24 -8.90 -18.90
N HIS A 281 -7.76 -8.71 -17.69
CA HIS A 281 -6.92 -8.57 -16.48
C HIS A 281 -7.36 -9.43 -15.28
N LYS A 282 -8.50 -10.12 -15.35
CA LYS A 282 -8.94 -11.04 -14.28
C LYS A 282 -8.13 -12.34 -14.25
N ALA A 283 -8.26 -13.13 -13.18
CA ALA A 283 -7.73 -14.49 -13.11
C ALA A 283 -8.18 -15.32 -14.32
N GLY A 284 -7.24 -16.04 -14.94
CA GLY A 284 -7.46 -16.77 -16.20
C GLY A 284 -7.05 -16.00 -17.45
N THR A 285 -6.82 -14.68 -17.38
CA THR A 285 -6.26 -13.89 -18.48
C THR A 285 -4.73 -13.89 -18.43
N LEU A 286 -4.05 -13.56 -19.54
CA LEU A 286 -2.58 -13.49 -19.57
C LEU A 286 -2.04 -12.51 -18.53
N VAL A 287 -2.51 -11.26 -18.54
CA VAL A 287 -2.02 -10.21 -17.62
C VAL A 287 -2.39 -10.54 -16.18
N GLY A 288 -3.63 -10.98 -15.93
CA GLY A 288 -4.07 -11.39 -14.59
C GLY A 288 -3.23 -12.52 -14.02
N ASN A 289 -2.94 -13.56 -14.82
CA ASN A 289 -2.12 -14.69 -14.39
C ASN A 289 -0.67 -14.31 -14.13
N VAL A 290 -0.09 -13.39 -14.92
CA VAL A 290 1.27 -12.88 -14.67
C VAL A 290 1.37 -12.21 -13.30
N ILE A 291 0.42 -11.32 -12.98
CA ILE A 291 0.39 -10.63 -11.68
C ILE A 291 0.14 -11.65 -10.56
N ILE A 292 -0.89 -12.49 -10.68
CA ILE A 292 -1.24 -13.49 -9.67
C ILE A 292 -0.07 -14.46 -9.39
N ASN A 293 0.57 -14.99 -10.43
CA ASN A 293 1.67 -15.95 -10.25
C ASN A 293 2.88 -15.31 -9.57
N ARG A 294 3.14 -14.01 -9.81
CA ARG A 294 4.24 -13.28 -9.16
C ARG A 294 4.09 -13.26 -7.64
N TYR A 295 2.86 -13.16 -7.13
CA TYR A 295 2.59 -12.96 -5.71
C TYR A 295 2.01 -14.18 -4.98
N LEU A 296 1.30 -15.08 -5.66
CA LEU A 296 0.65 -16.24 -5.02
C LEU A 296 1.37 -17.57 -5.27
N LYS A 297 2.20 -17.68 -6.32
CA LYS A 297 2.94 -18.93 -6.63
C LYS A 297 4.42 -18.90 -6.23
N ASN A 298 4.94 -17.73 -5.86
CA ASN A 298 6.35 -17.56 -5.54
C ASN A 298 6.47 -16.77 -4.23
N THR A 299 7.13 -17.33 -3.22
CA THR A 299 7.41 -16.66 -1.94
C THR A 299 8.71 -15.85 -1.94
N ARG A 300 9.46 -15.84 -3.05
CA ARG A 300 10.75 -15.14 -3.14
C ARG A 300 10.64 -13.66 -2.83
N TYR A 301 9.53 -13.00 -3.17
CA TYR A 301 9.37 -11.58 -2.79
C TYR A 301 9.13 -11.42 -1.27
N ILE A 302 8.53 -12.41 -0.60
CA ILE A 302 8.36 -12.43 0.86
C ILE A 302 9.74 -12.62 1.51
N SER A 303 10.58 -13.52 0.97
CA SER A 303 11.95 -13.73 1.46
C SER A 303 12.93 -12.61 1.02
N ASN A 304 12.69 -11.92 -0.09
CA ASN A 304 13.50 -10.79 -0.53
C ASN A 304 13.12 -9.50 0.21
N ALA A 305 11.85 -9.32 0.59
CA ALA A 305 11.49 -8.30 1.56
C ALA A 305 12.24 -8.51 2.90
N THR A 306 12.59 -9.75 3.25
CA THR A 306 13.53 -10.05 4.35
C THR A 306 15.01 -9.94 3.99
N SER A 307 15.39 -9.87 2.69
CA SER A 307 16.78 -9.60 2.30
C SER A 307 17.19 -8.16 2.56
N GLY A 308 16.22 -7.29 2.85
CA GLY A 308 16.45 -5.97 3.42
C GLY A 308 17.01 -4.93 2.44
N ILE A 309 17.35 -5.24 1.20
CA ILE A 309 18.07 -4.30 0.30
C ILE A 309 17.31 -2.98 0.08
N GLU A 310 16.04 -3.03 -0.33
CA GLU A 310 15.25 -1.81 -0.56
C GLU A 310 14.93 -1.08 0.76
N ARG A 311 14.81 -1.86 1.86
CA ARG A 311 14.66 -1.32 3.21
C ARG A 311 15.93 -0.62 3.69
N GLU A 312 17.09 -1.20 3.43
CA GLU A 312 18.42 -0.67 3.77
C GLU A 312 18.68 0.61 2.98
N LYS A 313 18.32 0.68 1.69
CA LYS A 313 18.36 1.94 0.93
C LYS A 313 17.51 3.02 1.60
N PHE A 314 16.30 2.68 2.04
CA PHE A 314 15.42 3.63 2.73
C PHE A 314 15.97 4.03 4.10
N GLU A 315 16.38 3.08 4.94
CA GLU A 315 16.97 3.33 6.27
C GLU A 315 18.26 4.15 6.17
N ASN A 316 19.11 3.90 5.18
CA ASN A 316 20.35 4.64 4.95
C ASN A 316 20.13 6.05 4.37
N THR A 317 18.91 6.40 3.94
CA THR A 317 18.62 7.71 3.33
C THR A 317 17.67 8.58 4.15
N ILE A 318 16.76 7.97 4.92
CA ILE A 318 15.64 8.69 5.53
C ILE A 318 16.08 9.76 6.54
N ASP A 319 17.14 9.51 7.31
CA ASP A 319 17.63 10.48 8.30
C ASP A 319 18.33 11.67 7.65
N TYR A 320 18.94 11.49 6.48
CA TYR A 320 19.44 12.61 5.68
C TYR A 320 18.30 13.44 5.10
N PHE A 321 17.21 12.81 4.64
CA PHE A 321 16.02 13.55 4.20
C PHE A 321 15.37 14.33 5.34
N LYS A 322 15.31 13.78 6.57
CA LYS A 322 14.86 14.53 7.75
C LYS A 322 15.77 15.73 8.02
N THR A 323 17.07 15.48 8.15
CA THR A 323 18.08 16.50 8.46
C THR A 323 18.04 17.66 7.46
N TYR A 324 18.10 17.36 6.16
CA TYR A 324 18.12 18.39 5.13
C TYR A 324 16.72 18.93 4.82
N GLY A 325 15.65 18.17 5.07
CA GLY A 325 14.28 18.66 5.05
C GLY A 325 14.07 19.76 6.08
N ASP A 326 14.52 19.54 7.31
CA ASP A 326 14.46 20.53 8.40
C ASP A 326 15.31 21.77 8.10
N ILE A 327 16.55 21.59 7.60
CA ILE A 327 17.45 22.70 7.26
C ILE A 327 16.89 23.59 6.14
N TYR A 328 16.21 22.99 5.15
CA TYR A 328 15.77 23.67 3.95
C TYR A 328 14.26 23.87 3.82
N ASP A 329 13.50 23.56 4.88
CA ASP A 329 12.05 23.74 4.97
C ASP A 329 11.28 22.96 3.89
N PHE A 330 11.59 21.66 3.79
CA PHE A 330 10.85 20.70 2.96
C PHE A 330 10.38 19.51 3.82
N ASP A 331 9.16 19.04 3.57
CA ASP A 331 8.67 17.78 4.13
C ASP A 331 9.59 16.63 3.66
N TYR A 332 10.22 15.93 4.61
CA TYR A 332 11.18 14.87 4.34
C TYR A 332 10.59 13.69 3.56
N LEU A 333 9.28 13.43 3.70
CA LEU A 333 8.59 12.38 2.93
C LEU A 333 8.37 12.82 1.48
N MET A 334 8.23 14.13 1.20
CA MET A 334 8.21 14.64 -0.17
C MET A 334 9.59 14.50 -0.82
N LEU A 335 10.67 14.79 -0.08
CA LEU A 335 12.04 14.60 -0.57
C LEU A 335 12.33 13.12 -0.87
N ALA A 336 11.93 12.22 0.03
CA ALA A 336 12.06 10.77 -0.19
C ALA A 336 11.26 10.30 -1.42
N ALA A 337 10.04 10.84 -1.63
CA ALA A 337 9.22 10.54 -2.81
C ALA A 337 9.85 11.04 -4.12
N LEU A 338 10.46 12.23 -4.12
CA LEU A 338 11.23 12.74 -5.25
C LEU A 338 12.43 11.85 -5.54
N ALA A 339 13.25 11.55 -4.53
CA ALA A 339 14.43 10.72 -4.69
C ALA A 339 14.10 9.29 -5.15
N TYR A 340 12.96 8.75 -4.71
CA TYR A 340 12.47 7.46 -5.19
C TYR A 340 12.10 7.52 -6.69
N GLN A 341 11.44 8.59 -7.13
CA GLN A 341 11.15 8.83 -8.55
C GLN A 341 12.42 9.02 -9.38
N GLU A 342 13.48 9.60 -8.82
CA GLU A 342 14.76 9.83 -9.50
C GLU A 342 15.61 8.57 -9.65
N SER A 343 15.78 7.81 -8.57
CA SER A 343 16.79 6.75 -8.52
C SER A 343 16.35 5.47 -7.83
N THR A 344 15.11 5.39 -7.35
CA THR A 344 14.68 4.36 -6.40
C THR A 344 15.60 4.28 -5.17
N LEU A 345 16.08 5.44 -4.72
CA LEU A 345 17.02 5.60 -3.59
C LEU A 345 18.38 4.89 -3.80
N ASP A 346 18.81 4.70 -5.05
CA ASP A 346 20.08 4.03 -5.36
C ASP A 346 21.21 5.02 -5.65
N GLN A 347 22.14 5.17 -4.68
CA GLN A 347 23.31 6.04 -4.81
C GLN A 347 24.27 5.62 -5.93
N ARG A 348 24.19 4.37 -6.41
CA ARG A 348 25.05 3.87 -7.49
C ARG A 348 24.53 4.26 -8.87
N LEU A 349 23.30 4.75 -8.98
CA LEU A 349 22.71 5.09 -10.26
C LEU A 349 23.47 6.26 -10.92
N ARG A 350 23.73 6.13 -12.22
CA ARG A 350 24.27 7.18 -13.08
C ARG A 350 23.39 7.27 -14.32
N SER A 351 22.87 8.45 -14.63
CA SER A 351 22.09 8.65 -15.86
C SER A 351 22.99 8.81 -17.08
N SER A 352 22.41 8.68 -18.27
CA SER A 352 23.11 8.97 -19.53
C SER A 352 23.58 10.42 -19.65
N ALA A 353 22.94 11.34 -18.92
CA ALA A 353 23.31 12.75 -18.86
C ALA A 353 24.41 13.04 -17.81
N GLY A 354 24.86 12.03 -17.07
CA GLY A 354 25.87 12.17 -16.02
C GLY A 354 25.33 12.58 -14.65
N ALA A 355 24.01 12.52 -14.44
CA ALA A 355 23.42 12.78 -13.13
C ALA A 355 23.75 11.65 -12.15
N VAL A 356 23.99 12.01 -10.89
CA VAL A 356 24.58 11.13 -9.89
C VAL A 356 23.59 10.81 -8.78
N GLY A 357 23.50 9.53 -8.44
CA GLY A 357 23.06 9.04 -7.14
C GLY A 357 21.60 9.28 -6.77
N VAL A 358 21.31 9.32 -5.47
CA VAL A 358 19.97 9.29 -4.90
C VAL A 358 19.06 10.39 -5.45
N MET A 359 19.57 11.62 -5.54
CA MET A 359 18.82 12.78 -6.03
C MET A 359 18.99 13.04 -7.53
N GLN A 360 19.77 12.21 -8.24
CA GLN A 360 20.14 12.43 -9.64
C GLN A 360 20.60 13.88 -9.90
N ILE A 361 21.56 14.35 -9.11
CA ILE A 361 22.12 15.71 -9.24
C ILE A 361 23.31 15.70 -10.22
N LEU A 362 23.39 16.69 -11.12
CA LEU A 362 24.54 16.84 -12.02
C LEU A 362 25.76 17.39 -11.26
N PRO A 363 26.99 16.94 -11.55
CA PRO A 363 28.20 17.52 -10.96
C PRO A 363 28.29 19.04 -11.09
N SER A 364 27.99 19.57 -12.27
CA SER A 364 27.95 21.01 -12.52
C SER A 364 26.91 21.76 -11.69
N THR A 365 25.80 21.10 -11.33
CA THR A 365 24.78 21.70 -10.46
C THR A 365 25.23 21.70 -9.00
N ALA A 366 25.94 20.65 -8.57
CA ALA A 366 26.48 20.57 -7.22
C ALA A 366 27.64 21.58 -7.00
N GLU A 367 28.44 21.84 -8.03
CA GLU A 367 29.53 22.82 -8.03
C GLU A 367 29.07 24.27 -8.18
N ASP A 368 27.85 24.53 -8.66
CA ASP A 368 27.32 25.88 -8.79
C ASP A 368 27.35 26.61 -7.44
N LYS A 369 27.70 27.90 -7.45
CA LYS A 369 27.88 28.72 -6.23
C LYS A 369 26.67 28.75 -5.30
N ASN A 370 25.46 28.51 -5.81
CA ASN A 370 24.25 28.48 -5.00
C ASN A 370 24.09 27.14 -4.25
N VAL A 371 24.77 26.08 -4.70
CA VAL A 371 24.80 24.76 -4.08
C VAL A 371 26.14 24.53 -3.37
N ALA A 372 27.25 24.56 -4.10
CA ALA A 372 28.62 24.46 -3.60
C ALA A 372 28.84 23.27 -2.63
N ILE A 373 28.37 22.08 -3.03
CA ILE A 373 28.55 20.83 -2.28
C ILE A 373 29.36 19.86 -3.15
N SER A 374 30.49 19.41 -2.64
CA SER A 374 31.38 18.46 -3.32
C SER A 374 31.10 17.01 -2.90
N ASN A 375 31.77 16.05 -3.53
CA ASN A 375 31.71 14.61 -3.18
C ASN A 375 30.32 13.96 -3.28
N ILE A 376 29.50 14.40 -4.25
CA ILE A 376 28.14 13.89 -4.50
C ILE A 376 28.07 12.41 -4.91
N ASP A 377 29.20 11.73 -5.11
CA ASP A 377 29.26 10.28 -5.24
C ASP A 377 28.95 9.56 -3.91
N LYS A 378 29.07 10.26 -2.77
CA LYS A 378 28.62 9.79 -1.45
C LYS A 378 27.15 10.14 -1.22
N ILE A 379 26.46 9.28 -0.49
CA ILE A 379 25.00 9.36 -0.28
C ILE A 379 24.55 10.67 0.38
N GLU A 380 25.20 11.07 1.47
CA GLU A 380 24.82 12.27 2.20
C GLU A 380 25.08 13.56 1.39
N PRO A 381 26.28 13.83 0.85
CA PRO A 381 26.50 15.01 0.01
C PRO A 381 25.60 15.06 -1.22
N ASN A 382 25.21 13.90 -1.77
CA ASN A 382 24.24 13.84 -2.86
C ASN A 382 22.86 14.37 -2.46
N ILE A 383 22.35 13.87 -1.33
CA ILE A 383 21.06 14.30 -0.76
C ILE A 383 21.12 15.77 -0.38
N HIS A 384 22.20 16.20 0.29
CA HIS A 384 22.44 17.60 0.67
C HIS A 384 22.41 18.52 -0.54
N ALA A 385 23.20 18.20 -1.58
CA ALA A 385 23.29 18.99 -2.81
C ALA A 385 21.93 19.09 -3.52
N GLY A 386 21.23 17.95 -3.64
CA GLY A 386 19.89 17.90 -4.25
C GLY A 386 18.88 18.77 -3.50
N THR A 387 18.79 18.63 -2.18
CA THR A 387 17.84 19.41 -1.36
C THR A 387 18.20 20.91 -1.34
N LYS A 388 19.49 21.25 -1.26
CA LYS A 388 19.94 22.64 -1.34
C LYS A 388 19.62 23.26 -2.71
N TYR A 389 19.76 22.50 -3.79
CA TYR A 389 19.38 22.96 -5.12
C TYR A 389 17.86 23.16 -5.26
N LEU A 390 17.05 22.27 -4.69
CA LEU A 390 15.60 22.45 -4.58
C LEU A 390 15.25 23.75 -3.83
N LYS A 391 15.92 24.00 -2.70
CA LYS A 391 15.74 25.25 -1.93
C LYS A 391 16.10 26.48 -2.74
N PHE A 392 17.23 26.46 -3.45
CA PHE A 392 17.62 27.54 -4.35
C PHE A 392 16.56 27.81 -5.41
N ILE A 393 16.04 26.78 -6.07
CA ILE A 393 14.94 26.92 -7.04
C ILE A 393 13.72 27.55 -6.38
N SER A 394 13.32 27.02 -5.22
CA SER A 394 12.14 27.45 -4.49
C SER A 394 12.20 28.92 -4.10
N ASP A 395 13.32 29.36 -3.51
CA ASP A 395 13.47 30.75 -3.07
C ASP A 395 13.62 31.72 -4.25
N ARG A 396 14.32 31.30 -5.32
CA ARG A 396 14.62 32.20 -6.44
C ARG A 396 13.43 32.42 -7.37
N TYR A 397 12.58 31.41 -7.56
CA TYR A 397 11.50 31.40 -8.56
C TYR A 397 10.10 31.32 -7.96
N PHE A 398 9.97 30.86 -6.71
CA PHE A 398 8.70 30.66 -6.02
C PHE A 398 8.76 31.25 -4.61
N PRO A 399 9.10 32.54 -4.44
CA PRO A 399 9.30 33.13 -3.12
C PRO A 399 7.98 33.12 -2.32
N PRO A 400 8.00 32.94 -0.98
CA PRO A 400 6.80 32.82 -0.16
C PRO A 400 5.81 33.98 -0.32
N GLU A 401 6.31 35.20 -0.58
CA GLU A 401 5.48 36.39 -0.79
C GLU A 401 4.64 36.31 -2.09
N GLY A 402 4.91 35.32 -2.95
CA GLY A 402 4.21 35.08 -4.20
C GLY A 402 2.83 34.41 -4.07
N GLY A 403 2.34 34.18 -2.85
CA GLY A 403 0.99 33.65 -2.58
C GLY A 403 0.80 32.16 -2.85
N LEU A 404 1.90 31.40 -3.02
CA LEU A 404 1.87 29.94 -3.13
C LEU A 404 1.73 29.29 -1.75
N ASP A 405 0.81 28.34 -1.61
CA ASP A 405 0.83 27.46 -0.44
C ASP A 405 2.06 26.53 -0.45
N VAL A 406 2.35 25.94 0.72
CA VAL A 406 3.53 25.08 0.93
C VAL A 406 3.59 23.92 -0.07
N LEU A 407 2.46 23.28 -0.36
CA LEU A 407 2.39 22.12 -1.25
C LEU A 407 2.65 22.54 -2.70
N ASN A 408 1.91 23.52 -3.22
CA ASN A 408 2.07 24.00 -4.58
C ASN A 408 3.46 24.60 -4.82
N ARG A 409 4.01 25.30 -3.83
CA ARG A 409 5.41 25.77 -3.88
C ARG A 409 6.39 24.61 -4.06
N ALA A 410 6.24 23.51 -3.34
CA ALA A 410 7.05 22.31 -3.52
C ALA A 410 6.83 21.66 -4.91
N LEU A 411 5.58 21.55 -5.37
CA LEU A 411 5.25 20.98 -6.68
C LEU A 411 5.85 21.77 -7.85
N PHE A 412 5.78 23.09 -7.81
CA PHE A 412 6.43 23.95 -8.81
C PHE A 412 7.95 23.82 -8.76
N THR A 413 8.51 23.66 -7.56
CA THR A 413 9.95 23.42 -7.37
C THR A 413 10.35 22.08 -8.01
N PHE A 414 9.59 21.00 -7.82
CA PHE A 414 9.86 19.69 -8.41
C PHE A 414 9.68 19.69 -9.93
N ALA A 415 8.63 20.34 -10.43
CA ALA A 415 8.46 20.57 -11.86
C ALA A 415 9.67 21.29 -12.46
N SER A 416 10.21 22.27 -11.73
CA SER A 416 11.37 23.07 -12.14
C SER A 416 12.68 22.29 -12.06
N TYR A 417 12.80 21.36 -11.11
CA TYR A 417 13.92 20.44 -11.01
C TYR A 417 14.00 19.56 -12.27
N ASN A 418 12.86 19.05 -12.75
CA ASN A 418 12.80 18.23 -13.96
C ASN A 418 12.86 19.04 -15.27
N ALA A 419 12.14 20.16 -15.39
CA ALA A 419 11.95 20.87 -16.66
C ALA A 419 12.74 22.17 -16.81
N GLY A 420 13.38 22.62 -15.74
CA GLY A 420 14.05 23.91 -15.64
C GLY A 420 13.13 25.04 -15.11
N PRO A 421 13.61 25.86 -14.15
CA PRO A 421 12.76 26.82 -13.44
C PRO A 421 12.24 27.98 -14.30
N ARG A 422 13.04 28.48 -15.25
CA ARG A 422 12.60 29.53 -16.19
C ARG A 422 11.43 29.07 -17.05
N ARG A 423 11.43 27.80 -17.45
CA ARG A 423 10.38 27.19 -18.25
C ARG A 423 9.09 27.09 -17.45
N VAL A 424 9.15 26.58 -16.22
CA VAL A 424 7.98 26.48 -15.33
C VAL A 424 7.40 27.86 -14.99
N THR A 425 8.25 28.86 -14.73
CA THR A 425 7.78 30.24 -14.49
C THR A 425 7.01 30.78 -15.69
N LYS A 426 7.48 30.53 -16.92
CA LYS A 426 6.74 30.92 -18.15
C LYS A 426 5.39 30.19 -18.26
N LEU A 427 5.33 28.92 -17.89
CA LEU A 427 4.08 28.14 -17.91
C LEU A 427 3.04 28.70 -16.93
N ARG A 428 3.47 29.20 -15.75
CA ARG A 428 2.59 29.89 -14.80
C ARG A 428 1.99 31.16 -15.39
N LEU A 429 2.82 32.02 -16.00
CA LEU A 429 2.35 33.24 -16.65
C LEU A 429 1.37 32.94 -17.79
N GLU A 430 1.62 31.87 -18.56
CA GLU A 430 0.70 31.45 -19.61
C GLU A 430 -0.60 30.86 -19.03
N ALA A 431 -0.56 30.16 -17.90
CA ALA A 431 -1.77 29.68 -17.21
C ALA A 431 -2.69 30.83 -16.82
N GLU A 432 -2.13 31.90 -16.25
CA GLU A 432 -2.88 33.13 -15.93
C GLU A 432 -3.52 33.75 -17.17
N GLN A 433 -2.78 33.85 -18.28
CA GLN A 433 -3.32 34.34 -19.57
C GLN A 433 -4.44 33.45 -20.14
N MET A 434 -4.47 32.18 -19.74
CA MET A 434 -5.51 31.22 -20.12
C MET A 434 -6.68 31.19 -19.13
N GLY A 435 -6.70 32.05 -18.11
CA GLY A 435 -7.73 32.08 -17.07
C GLY A 435 -7.64 30.92 -16.08
N LEU A 436 -6.50 30.23 -16.01
CA LEU A 436 -6.19 29.20 -15.03
C LEU A 436 -5.44 29.83 -13.84
N ASP A 437 -5.49 29.18 -12.67
CA ASP A 437 -4.80 29.67 -11.48
C ASP A 437 -3.28 29.40 -11.60
N PRO A 438 -2.43 30.44 -11.68
CA PRO A 438 -0.98 30.27 -11.79
C PRO A 438 -0.31 29.77 -10.50
N ASN A 439 -1.05 29.71 -9.40
CA ASN A 439 -0.59 29.27 -8.09
C ASN A 439 -0.99 27.84 -7.75
N LEU A 440 -1.77 27.18 -8.60
CA LEU A 440 -2.11 25.76 -8.48
C LEU A 440 -1.37 24.95 -9.55
N TRP A 441 -0.68 23.88 -9.14
CA TRP A 441 -0.06 22.96 -10.08
C TRP A 441 -1.13 22.12 -10.79
N PHE A 442 -1.89 21.35 -10.00
CA PHE A 442 -2.86 20.41 -10.53
C PHE A 442 -4.08 21.11 -11.13
N ASP A 443 -4.58 20.58 -12.25
CA ASP A 443 -5.70 21.10 -13.05
C ASP A 443 -5.54 22.53 -13.60
N ASN A 444 -4.41 23.18 -13.35
CA ASN A 444 -4.13 24.55 -13.77
C ASN A 444 -2.81 24.60 -14.54
N VAL A 445 -1.68 24.88 -13.89
CA VAL A 445 -0.41 25.03 -14.61
C VAL A 445 0.04 23.73 -15.29
N GLU A 446 -0.32 22.56 -14.76
CA GLU A 446 -0.04 21.29 -15.43
C GLU A 446 -0.73 21.17 -16.81
N VAL A 447 -1.89 21.83 -17.01
CA VAL A 447 -2.63 21.82 -18.28
C VAL A 447 -1.80 22.50 -19.36
N VAL A 448 -1.18 23.62 -18.99
CA VAL A 448 -0.26 24.36 -19.85
C VAL A 448 1.03 23.59 -20.05
N ALA A 449 1.60 23.02 -18.98
CA ALA A 449 2.80 22.20 -19.04
C ALA A 449 2.63 21.01 -20.00
N ALA A 450 1.53 20.27 -19.86
CA ALA A 450 1.10 19.23 -20.77
C ALA A 450 1.10 19.73 -22.22
N LYS A 451 0.40 20.84 -22.49
CA LYS A 451 0.26 21.39 -23.85
C LYS A 451 1.59 21.85 -24.46
N ARG A 452 2.50 22.42 -23.66
CA ARG A 452 3.70 23.11 -24.16
C ARG A 452 4.97 22.28 -24.12
N ILE A 453 5.15 21.50 -23.06
CA ILE A 453 6.42 20.80 -22.77
C ILE A 453 6.22 19.28 -22.71
N GLY A 454 5.00 18.81 -22.93
CA GLY A 454 4.67 17.39 -23.00
C GLY A 454 4.43 16.76 -21.64
N ARG A 455 4.51 15.42 -21.60
CA ARG A 455 4.01 14.62 -20.48
C ARG A 455 5.02 14.37 -19.38
N GLU A 456 6.30 14.51 -19.69
CA GLU A 456 7.38 14.04 -18.83
C GLU A 456 7.30 14.70 -17.44
N THR A 457 7.33 16.02 -17.40
CA THR A 457 7.26 16.80 -16.16
C THR A 457 5.93 16.64 -15.43
N VAL A 458 4.82 16.56 -16.17
CA VAL A 458 3.49 16.36 -15.56
C VAL A 458 3.43 14.99 -14.88
N GLN A 459 3.90 13.94 -15.55
CA GLN A 459 3.97 12.60 -14.99
C GLN A 459 4.94 12.52 -13.81
N TYR A 460 6.07 13.20 -13.92
CA TYR A 460 7.09 13.27 -12.87
C TYR A 460 6.50 13.80 -11.56
N VAL A 461 5.89 15.00 -11.59
CA VAL A 461 5.26 15.60 -10.39
C VAL A 461 4.11 14.74 -9.86
N SER A 462 3.32 14.16 -10.76
CA SER A 462 2.21 13.26 -10.40
C SER A 462 2.70 12.00 -9.68
N ASN A 463 3.78 11.38 -10.15
CA ASN A 463 4.35 10.18 -9.51
C ASN A 463 4.88 10.49 -8.11
N ILE A 464 5.60 11.61 -7.95
CA ILE A 464 6.10 12.06 -6.65
C ILE A 464 4.93 12.22 -5.68
N MET A 465 3.83 12.85 -6.12
CA MET A 465 2.66 13.01 -5.26
C MET A 465 1.99 11.70 -4.88
N LYS A 466 1.93 10.71 -5.78
CA LYS A 466 1.44 9.37 -5.44
C LYS A 466 2.27 8.71 -4.35
N TYR A 467 3.61 8.79 -4.47
CA TYR A 467 4.51 8.22 -3.46
C TYR A 467 4.42 8.99 -2.14
N TYR A 468 4.41 10.33 -2.18
CA TYR A 468 4.28 11.17 -0.99
C TYR A 468 2.99 10.88 -0.22
N VAL A 469 1.83 10.81 -0.89
CA VAL A 469 0.55 10.47 -0.26
C VAL A 469 0.65 9.10 0.41
N ALA A 470 1.21 8.10 -0.28
CA ALA A 470 1.36 6.76 0.27
C ALA A 470 2.31 6.73 1.49
N TYR A 471 3.43 7.44 1.44
CA TYR A 471 4.38 7.53 2.54
C TYR A 471 3.83 8.28 3.75
N LYS A 472 3.12 9.38 3.52
CA LYS A 472 2.47 10.16 4.59
C LYS A 472 1.39 9.37 5.30
N LEU A 473 0.53 8.71 4.53
CA LEU A 473 -0.51 7.80 5.06
C LEU A 473 0.08 6.69 5.92
N LEU A 474 1.23 6.12 5.52
CA LEU A 474 1.92 5.14 6.35
C LEU A 474 2.60 5.75 7.58
N SER A 475 3.32 6.84 7.42
CA SER A 475 4.09 7.45 8.51
C SER A 475 3.18 7.84 9.66
N GLU A 476 2.05 8.48 9.36
CA GLU A 476 1.04 8.85 10.36
C GLU A 476 0.49 7.62 11.09
N LYS A 477 0.27 6.52 10.35
CA LYS A 477 -0.14 5.24 10.94
C LYS A 477 0.91 4.69 11.91
N PHE A 478 2.18 4.70 11.55
CA PHE A 478 3.27 4.27 12.43
C PHE A 478 3.42 5.14 13.69
N HIS A 479 3.30 6.47 13.57
CA HIS A 479 3.39 7.38 14.72
C HIS A 479 2.21 7.23 15.68
N GLN A 480 1.00 6.99 15.17
CA GLN A 480 -0.18 6.75 16.00
C GLN A 480 -0.05 5.44 16.80
N ASP A 481 0.54 4.40 16.21
CA ASP A 481 0.75 3.11 16.88
C ASP A 481 1.81 3.22 18.01
N GLU A 482 2.92 3.95 17.80
CA GLU A 482 3.91 4.21 18.85
C GLU A 482 3.35 5.03 20.02
N SER A 483 2.45 5.99 19.73
CA SER A 483 1.84 6.84 20.76
C SER A 483 0.85 6.10 21.67
N LYS A 484 0.30 4.96 21.22
CA LYS A 484 -0.62 4.12 22.00
C LYS A 484 0.10 3.04 22.82
N MET A 485 1.38 2.79 22.53
CA MET A 485 2.24 1.86 23.26
C MET A 485 2.97 2.50 24.44
N LYS A 486 2.99 3.84 24.51
CA LYS A 486 3.44 4.62 25.67
C LYS A 486 2.25 5.01 26.52
#